data_AF-A0A8P0PL07-F1
#
_entry.id   AF-A0A8P0PL07-F1
#
_cell.length_a   1.000
_cell.length_b   1.000
_cell.length_c   1.000
_cell.angle_alpha   90.00
_cell.angle_beta   90.00
_cell.angle_gamma   90.00
#
_symmetry.space_group_name_H-M   'P 1'
#
loop_
_entity.id
_entity.type
_entity.pdbx_description
1 polymer ?
#
loop_
_entity_poly.entity_id
_entity_poly.type
_entity_poly.pdbx_seq_one_letter_code
_entity_poly.pdbx_strand_id
1 'polypeptide(L)'
;MGETMSRRLKFHLGGEAEMEERAFGNPFPDYEAAASAGPATGGAEDAGCARPPPATDELGLPFRDDGKVSRRVAGPRAARGGLPMVASAGPAPEARDVSSPRPAPRARRPEPGARHPRALPPRGGLGGVRRVPPAAACLPLLPSRCARGWGAPGARGPGGRGLRRRGRGRAPRQPGGAERLWAPTTRPRDVGAEAPWVGPEALRGRPRDGPGPIVQNFTKRIQTKIKDLLQQMEEGLKTADPHDCSAYTGWTGIALLYLQLYRVTCDQTYLLRSLDYVKRTLRNLNGRRVTFLCGDAGPLAVGAVVYHKLKSDCESQECITKLLQLQRTIVCRDSDLPDELLYGRAGYLYALLYLNTEIGPGTVCESAIKEVVCAIIESGKTLSREERKAERCPLLYQWHRKQYVGAAHGMAGIYYMLMQPAAKVDQETLTEMVKPSIDYVRHKRFRSGNYPSSLSNETDRLVHWCHGAPGVIHMLMQAYKVFKEEKYLKDAMECSDVIWQRGLLRKGYGICHGTAGNGYSFLSLYHLTQDKKYLYRACKFAEWCLEYGAHGCRIPDRPYSLFEGMAGAIHFLSDILAPETSRFPAFELAPPQRDRKI
;
A
#
# COMPACT_ATOMS: atom_id res chain seq x y z
N MET A 1 29.38 33.17 24.55
CA MET A 1 29.51 31.71 24.75
C MET A 1 28.77 31.03 23.61
N GLY A 2 29.46 30.45 22.62
CA GLY A 2 28.73 29.86 21.49
C GLY A 2 29.54 29.37 20.30
N GLU A 3 30.81 28.99 20.46
CA GLU A 3 31.59 28.39 19.35
C GLU A 3 32.47 27.22 19.81
N THR A 4 31.95 26.34 20.66
CA THR A 4 32.61 25.06 20.98
C THR A 4 31.60 23.95 21.27
N MET A 5 30.56 23.82 20.44
CA MET A 5 29.78 22.57 20.44
C MET A 5 30.60 21.49 19.72
N SER A 6 31.02 20.46 20.47
CA SER A 6 31.72 19.28 19.95
C SER A 6 30.96 18.67 18.76
N ARG A 7 31.66 18.19 17.72
CA ARG A 7 31.05 17.50 16.55
C ARG A 7 30.09 16.38 16.97
N ARG A 8 30.34 15.75 18.13
CA ARG A 8 29.50 14.71 18.73
C ARG A 8 28.16 15.23 19.27
N LEU A 9 28.13 16.46 19.80
CA LEU A 9 26.92 17.15 20.25
C LEU A 9 26.09 17.67 19.07
N LYS A 10 26.73 18.18 18.01
CA LYS A 10 26.04 18.54 16.75
C LYS A 10 25.36 17.33 16.08
N PHE A 11 25.97 16.14 16.15
CA PHE A 11 25.38 14.92 15.58
C PHE A 11 24.17 14.42 16.40
N HIS A 12 24.22 14.52 17.73
CA HIS A 12 23.11 14.13 18.60
C HIS A 12 21.95 15.14 18.56
N LEU A 13 22.24 16.43 18.74
CA LEU A 13 21.21 17.49 18.72
C LEU A 13 20.67 17.73 17.31
N GLY A 14 21.49 17.57 16.27
CA GLY A 14 21.06 17.74 14.88
C GLY A 14 20.07 16.67 14.42
N GLY A 15 20.24 15.42 14.87
CA GLY A 15 19.31 14.33 14.54
C GLY A 15 17.94 14.48 15.20
N GLU A 16 17.90 14.90 16.47
CA GLU A 16 16.64 15.17 17.18
C GLU A 16 15.93 16.41 16.63
N ALA A 17 16.66 17.52 16.42
CA ALA A 17 16.11 18.73 15.82
C ALA A 17 15.58 18.50 14.38
N GLU A 18 16.31 17.75 13.54
CA GLU A 18 15.80 17.36 12.21
C GLU A 18 14.55 16.47 12.29
N MET A 19 14.39 15.69 13.37
CA MET A 19 13.23 14.85 13.56
C MET A 19 12.00 15.66 14.01
N GLU A 20 12.18 16.69 14.84
CA GLU A 20 11.10 17.60 15.26
C GLU A 20 10.45 18.35 14.08
N GLU A 21 11.22 18.61 13.01
CA GLU A 21 10.71 19.18 11.76
C GLU A 21 9.96 18.16 10.87
N ARG A 22 10.02 16.87 11.20
CA ARG A 22 9.51 15.77 10.36
C ARG A 22 8.37 14.99 11.01
N ALA A 23 8.37 14.88 12.33
CA ALA A 23 7.30 14.27 13.11
C ALA A 23 6.81 15.21 14.20
N PHE A 24 5.58 14.97 14.62
CA PHE A 24 5.04 15.51 15.85
C PHE A 24 5.53 14.64 17.01
N GLY A 25 5.76 15.26 18.18
CA GLY A 25 5.87 14.49 19.41
C GLY A 25 4.58 13.70 19.62
N ASN A 26 4.68 12.44 20.05
CA ASN A 26 3.50 11.63 20.29
C ASN A 26 2.78 12.12 21.57
N PRO A 27 1.55 12.66 21.47
CA PRO A 27 0.83 13.20 22.63
C PRO A 27 0.12 12.11 23.44
N PHE A 28 0.06 10.87 22.93
CA PHE A 28 -0.70 9.80 23.56
C PHE A 28 0.12 9.12 24.66
N PRO A 29 -0.47 8.85 25.83
CA PRO A 29 0.17 8.04 26.86
C PRO A 29 0.42 6.62 26.31
N ASP A 30 1.54 6.02 26.69
CA ASP A 30 1.80 4.62 26.34
C ASP A 30 0.83 3.69 27.09
N TYR A 31 0.72 2.46 26.61
CA TYR A 31 -0.20 1.49 27.18
C TYR A 31 0.26 1.04 28.58
N GLU A 32 -0.53 1.35 29.59
CA GLU A 32 -0.40 0.76 30.93
C GLU A 32 -1.30 -0.48 31.01
N ALA A 33 -0.69 -1.66 31.17
CA ALA A 33 -1.46 -2.86 31.44
C ALA A 33 -2.09 -2.73 32.83
N ALA A 34 -3.40 -2.96 32.95
CA ALA A 34 -4.05 -3.07 34.25
C ALA A 34 -3.28 -4.11 35.07
N ALA A 35 -2.69 -3.68 36.19
CA ALA A 35 -1.92 -4.55 37.06
C ALA A 35 -2.74 -5.82 37.32
N SER A 36 -2.19 -6.99 36.99
CA SER A 36 -2.80 -8.26 37.37
C SER A 36 -3.02 -8.21 38.88
N ALA A 37 -4.28 -8.15 39.30
CA ALA A 37 -4.63 -8.23 40.71
C ALA A 37 -4.02 -9.54 41.25
N GLY A 38 -2.87 -9.42 41.92
CA GLY A 38 -2.29 -10.49 42.70
C GLY A 38 -3.26 -10.88 43.82
N PRO A 39 -3.21 -12.11 44.32
CA PRO A 39 -4.10 -12.54 45.38
C PRO A 39 -3.90 -11.62 46.60
N ALA A 40 -4.96 -10.93 46.99
CA ALA A 40 -5.00 -10.16 48.21
C ALA A 40 -4.77 -11.11 49.39
N THR A 41 -3.57 -11.10 49.96
CA THR A 41 -3.34 -11.59 51.31
C THR A 41 -3.96 -10.60 52.28
N GLY A 42 -4.88 -11.09 53.09
CA GLY A 42 -5.72 -10.28 53.97
C GLY A 42 -4.94 -9.47 55.00
N GLY A 43 -5.52 -8.32 55.34
CA GLY A 43 -5.18 -7.47 56.47
C GLY A 43 -6.32 -6.48 56.64
N ALA A 44 -6.98 -6.53 57.79
CA ALA A 44 -8.21 -5.83 58.11
C ALA A 44 -7.99 -4.31 58.31
N GLU A 45 -9.05 -3.56 57.98
CA GLU A 45 -9.51 -2.28 58.54
C GLU A 45 -8.54 -1.09 58.60
N ASP A 46 -8.80 -0.07 57.76
CA ASP A 46 -9.01 1.30 58.28
C ASP A 46 -9.93 2.11 57.33
N ALA A 47 -10.82 2.88 57.93
CA ALA A 47 -11.87 3.64 57.27
C ALA A 47 -11.39 5.06 56.93
N GLY A 48 -11.34 5.41 55.64
CA GLY A 48 -10.96 6.75 55.20
C GLY A 48 -11.52 7.10 53.82
N CYS A 49 -12.56 7.95 53.82
CA CYS A 49 -13.19 8.68 52.71
C CYS A 49 -12.55 8.49 51.30
N ALA A 50 -13.03 7.50 50.54
CA ALA A 50 -12.68 7.33 49.13
C ALA A 50 -13.57 8.21 48.25
N ARG A 51 -12.96 9.14 47.51
CA ARG A 51 -13.58 9.84 46.37
C ARG A 51 -14.16 8.80 45.39
N PRO A 52 -15.35 9.04 44.79
CA PRO A 52 -15.85 8.15 43.77
C PRO A 52 -14.87 8.11 42.58
N PRO A 53 -14.65 6.94 41.95
CA PRO A 53 -13.82 6.86 40.77
C PRO A 53 -14.41 7.76 39.66
N PRO A 54 -13.58 8.41 38.84
CA PRO A 54 -14.08 9.22 37.73
C PRO A 54 -14.94 8.36 36.80
N ALA A 55 -16.02 8.95 36.31
CA ALA A 55 -16.91 8.30 35.36
C ALA A 55 -16.14 7.90 34.08
N THR A 56 -16.64 6.85 33.42
CA THR A 56 -16.11 6.15 32.23
C THR A 56 -15.95 6.99 30.95
N ASP A 57 -15.76 8.31 31.06
CA ASP A 57 -15.57 9.23 29.94
C ASP A 57 -14.18 9.92 29.95
N GLU A 58 -13.36 9.72 30.99
CA GLU A 58 -12.07 10.45 31.13
C GLU A 58 -10.79 9.68 30.75
N LEU A 59 -10.84 8.41 30.33
CA LEU A 59 -9.61 7.66 29.98
C LEU A 59 -9.43 7.32 28.50
N GLY A 60 -10.40 7.57 27.62
CA GLY A 60 -10.20 7.44 26.16
C GLY A 60 -9.59 6.10 25.69
N LEU A 61 -9.77 5.04 26.48
CA LEU A 61 -9.25 3.71 26.19
C LEU A 61 -10.21 3.04 25.19
N PRO A 62 -9.69 2.47 24.07
CA PRO A 62 -10.53 1.74 23.11
C PRO A 62 -11.01 0.38 23.64
N PHE A 63 -10.77 0.07 24.92
CA PHE A 63 -11.13 -1.18 25.60
C PHE A 63 -11.86 -0.89 26.92
N ARG A 64 -12.72 -1.82 27.37
CA ARG A 64 -13.40 -1.72 28.67
C ARG A 64 -12.41 -1.85 29.85
N ASP A 65 -12.72 -1.18 30.96
CA ASP A 65 -11.85 -0.98 32.14
C ASP A 65 -11.42 -2.24 32.91
N ASP A 66 -12.06 -3.40 32.73
CA ASP A 66 -11.80 -4.58 33.58
C ASP A 66 -10.78 -5.58 33.02
N GLY A 67 -10.33 -5.41 31.77
CA GLY A 67 -9.43 -6.35 31.11
C GLY A 67 -9.95 -7.81 31.07
N LYS A 68 -11.22 -8.06 31.41
CA LYS A 68 -11.82 -9.40 31.60
C LYS A 68 -13.06 -9.61 30.72
N VAL A 69 -13.30 -10.89 30.40
CA VAL A 69 -14.40 -11.34 29.52
C VAL A 69 -15.69 -11.48 30.32
N SER A 70 -16.74 -10.74 29.95
CA SER A 70 -18.04 -10.86 30.60
C SER A 70 -18.77 -12.13 30.12
N ARG A 71 -18.89 -13.13 31.00
CA ARG A 71 -19.85 -14.24 30.86
C ARG A 71 -21.27 -13.69 31.04
N ARG A 72 -22.16 -13.95 30.07
CA ARG A 72 -23.59 -14.04 30.38
C ARG A 72 -24.16 -15.39 29.94
N VAL A 73 -24.81 -15.99 30.92
CA VAL A 73 -25.58 -17.23 30.90
C VAL A 73 -26.80 -17.09 29.99
N ALA A 74 -27.15 -18.16 29.28
CA ALA A 74 -28.29 -18.22 28.37
C ALA A 74 -29.62 -18.51 29.11
N GLY A 75 -30.61 -17.62 28.89
CA GLY A 75 -32.06 -17.87 28.76
C GLY A 75 -32.91 -18.27 29.99
N PRO A 76 -34.27 -18.26 29.91
CA PRO A 76 -35.12 -18.02 28.71
C PRO A 76 -36.42 -17.17 28.86
N ARG A 77 -36.93 -16.73 27.68
CA ARG A 77 -38.33 -16.61 27.17
C ARG A 77 -39.40 -15.62 27.72
N ALA A 78 -39.94 -14.87 26.72
CA ALA A 78 -41.35 -14.63 26.34
C ALA A 78 -42.29 -13.71 27.17
N ALA A 79 -42.85 -12.66 26.53
CA ALA A 79 -44.21 -12.64 25.94
C ALA A 79 -44.73 -11.22 25.58
N ARG A 80 -45.28 -11.12 24.37
CA ARG A 80 -46.47 -10.37 23.86
C ARG A 80 -46.92 -9.02 24.47
N GLY A 81 -47.21 -8.06 23.58
CA GLY A 81 -48.54 -7.41 23.52
C GLY A 81 -48.59 -5.87 23.48
N GLY A 82 -49.26 -5.31 22.46
CA GLY A 82 -50.16 -4.14 22.61
C GLY A 82 -49.64 -2.74 22.26
N LEU A 83 -50.09 -2.20 21.12
CA LEU A 83 -50.36 -0.75 20.85
C LEU A 83 -51.67 -0.34 21.60
N PRO A 84 -52.08 0.96 21.75
CA PRO A 84 -51.94 2.06 20.77
C PRO A 84 -51.79 3.53 21.27
N MET A 85 -51.53 4.42 20.29
CA MET A 85 -51.91 5.85 20.08
C MET A 85 -52.24 6.80 21.24
N VAL A 86 -51.63 8.02 21.22
CA VAL A 86 -52.33 9.34 21.28
C VAL A 86 -51.50 10.43 20.57
N ALA A 87 -52.18 11.31 19.84
CA ALA A 87 -51.67 12.53 19.18
C ALA A 87 -51.97 13.79 20.01
N SER A 88 -51.17 14.87 19.88
CA SER A 88 -51.64 16.25 20.02
C SER A 88 -50.62 17.27 19.50
N ALA A 89 -51.13 18.37 18.94
CA ALA A 89 -50.47 19.35 18.10
C ALA A 89 -50.22 20.71 18.80
N GLY A 90 -49.17 21.40 18.35
CA GLY A 90 -48.99 22.88 18.25
C GLY A 90 -48.97 23.75 19.52
N PRO A 91 -48.66 25.07 19.44
CA PRO A 91 -48.14 25.86 18.30
C PRO A 91 -46.88 26.72 18.65
N ALA A 92 -46.35 27.40 17.61
CA ALA A 92 -45.33 28.48 17.68
C ALA A 92 -45.92 29.81 18.24
N PRO A 93 -45.08 30.83 18.52
CA PRO A 93 -44.85 31.87 17.50
C PRO A 93 -43.47 32.59 17.48
N GLU A 94 -43.18 33.10 16.27
CA GLU A 94 -42.58 34.40 15.88
C GLU A 94 -41.19 34.92 16.33
N ALA A 95 -40.31 34.98 15.33
CA ALA A 95 -39.63 36.15 14.76
C ALA A 95 -38.80 37.12 15.64
N ARG A 96 -37.52 37.27 15.29
CA ARG A 96 -36.93 38.58 14.97
C ARG A 96 -35.65 38.46 14.13
N ASP A 97 -35.63 39.32 13.12
CA ASP A 97 -34.69 39.50 12.03
C ASP A 97 -33.65 40.56 12.44
N VAL A 98 -32.34 40.31 12.24
CA VAL A 98 -31.32 41.36 12.08
C VAL A 98 -30.23 40.86 11.14
N SER A 99 -30.26 41.43 9.94
CA SER A 99 -29.26 41.34 8.89
C SER A 99 -28.13 42.36 9.13
N SER A 100 -26.88 41.96 8.90
CA SER A 100 -25.79 42.84 8.46
C SER A 100 -24.57 42.03 7.99
N PRO A 101 -24.03 42.27 6.78
CA PRO A 101 -22.98 41.45 6.17
C PRO A 101 -21.57 41.96 6.47
N ARG A 102 -20.59 41.04 6.59
CA ARG A 102 -19.14 41.35 6.58
C ARG A 102 -18.54 41.10 5.18
N PRO A 103 -17.63 41.96 4.70
CA PRO A 103 -17.17 41.93 3.32
C PRO A 103 -15.95 41.01 3.08
N ALA A 104 -15.88 40.49 1.86
CA ALA A 104 -14.73 39.81 1.25
C ALA A 104 -13.59 40.79 0.86
N PRO A 105 -12.35 40.31 0.64
CA PRO A 105 -11.16 41.16 0.53
C PRO A 105 -10.94 41.72 -0.89
N ARG A 106 -10.47 42.97 -0.96
CA ARG A 106 -10.04 43.65 -2.19
C ARG A 106 -8.60 43.30 -2.56
N ALA A 107 -8.38 43.14 -3.86
CA ALA A 107 -7.10 42.92 -4.50
C ALA A 107 -6.21 44.18 -4.61
N ARG A 108 -4.90 43.93 -4.50
CA ARG A 108 -3.72 44.53 -5.17
C ARG A 108 -3.68 46.04 -5.46
N ARG A 109 -2.61 46.68 -4.97
CA ARG A 109 -1.91 47.78 -5.64
C ARG A 109 -0.46 47.39 -5.96
N PRO A 110 0.11 47.87 -7.08
CA PRO A 110 1.51 47.63 -7.48
C PRO A 110 2.42 48.78 -7.01
N GLU A 111 3.70 48.46 -6.82
CA GLU A 111 4.79 49.44 -6.68
C GLU A 111 6.00 48.97 -7.52
N PRO A 112 6.86 49.90 -8.00
CA PRO A 112 7.56 49.76 -9.27
C PRO A 112 9.09 49.62 -9.18
N GLY A 113 9.67 49.00 -10.20
CA GLY A 113 10.87 49.48 -10.90
C GLY A 113 12.27 49.24 -10.30
N ALA A 114 13.09 48.44 -11.01
CA ALA A 114 14.48 48.76 -11.41
C ALA A 114 15.04 47.60 -12.26
N ARG A 115 15.08 47.74 -13.59
CA ARG A 115 16.26 48.09 -14.42
C ARG A 115 17.28 46.96 -14.64
N HIS A 116 17.27 46.46 -15.88
CA HIS A 116 18.37 45.81 -16.63
C HIS A 116 19.68 46.64 -16.62
N PRO A 117 20.88 46.04 -16.86
CA PRO A 117 21.41 45.81 -18.23
C PRO A 117 22.14 44.44 -18.40
N ARG A 118 22.01 43.75 -19.54
CA ARG A 118 22.80 43.80 -20.81
C ARG A 118 24.28 43.36 -20.72
N ALA A 119 24.62 42.54 -21.71
CA ALA A 119 25.87 41.86 -22.06
C ALA A 119 27.17 42.71 -22.14
N LEU A 120 28.29 42.06 -21.74
CA LEU A 120 29.67 41.91 -22.34
C LEU A 120 30.09 42.80 -23.53
N PRO A 121 31.41 42.92 -23.91
CA PRO A 121 32.74 42.53 -23.32
C PRO A 121 33.78 43.73 -23.46
N PRO A 122 35.14 43.63 -23.72
CA PRO A 122 36.16 42.56 -23.72
C PRO A 122 37.60 42.92 -23.16
N ARG A 123 38.55 41.96 -23.27
CA ARG A 123 40.05 42.01 -23.30
C ARG A 123 40.81 42.20 -21.95
N GLY A 124 41.94 41.54 -21.66
CA GLY A 124 42.78 40.56 -22.36
C GLY A 124 44.07 40.19 -21.59
N GLY A 125 44.69 39.04 -21.95
CA GLY A 125 46.11 38.63 -21.75
C GLY A 125 46.50 38.07 -20.37
N LEU A 126 47.42 37.11 -20.19
CA LEU A 126 48.30 36.28 -21.04
C LEU A 126 48.97 35.21 -20.13
N GLY A 127 49.37 34.06 -20.70
CA GLY A 127 50.29 33.05 -20.12
C GLY A 127 49.58 31.80 -19.57
N GLY A 128 49.51 30.64 -20.24
CA GLY A 128 50.59 29.74 -20.69
C GLY A 128 50.60 28.53 -19.73
N VAL A 129 50.69 27.24 -20.04
CA VAL A 129 50.96 26.37 -21.20
C VAL A 129 50.40 24.98 -20.76
N ARG A 130 49.50 24.29 -21.49
CA ARG A 130 49.76 23.16 -22.40
C ARG A 130 48.42 22.77 -23.07
N ARG A 131 48.38 22.73 -24.40
CA ARG A 131 47.40 22.00 -25.25
C ARG A 131 48.23 21.11 -26.21
N VAL A 132 47.71 20.07 -26.85
CA VAL A 132 46.85 20.05 -28.07
C VAL A 132 46.79 18.54 -28.49
N PRO A 133 45.79 17.99 -29.23
CA PRO A 133 44.32 18.09 -29.22
C PRO A 133 43.61 16.70 -29.40
N PRO A 134 42.26 16.66 -29.55
CA PRO A 134 41.53 15.55 -30.18
C PRO A 134 41.24 15.86 -31.67
N ALA A 135 41.16 14.83 -32.51
CA ALA A 135 40.83 14.94 -33.94
C ALA A 135 39.55 14.16 -34.30
N ALA A 136 38.88 14.66 -35.35
CA ALA A 136 37.50 14.41 -35.73
C ALA A 136 37.31 13.22 -36.71
N ALA A 137 36.04 12.77 -36.77
CA ALA A 137 35.23 12.39 -37.94
C ALA A 137 35.84 11.58 -39.12
N CYS A 138 35.15 10.50 -39.54
CA CYS A 138 34.45 10.41 -40.83
C CYS A 138 33.87 9.00 -41.12
N LEU A 139 32.84 9.02 -41.98
CA LEU A 139 31.94 7.96 -42.50
C LEU A 139 32.64 6.93 -43.46
N PRO A 140 31.93 5.92 -44.00
CA PRO A 140 32.42 4.56 -44.21
C PRO A 140 32.82 4.23 -45.67
N LEU A 141 33.61 3.16 -45.83
CA LEU A 141 33.83 2.44 -47.09
C LEU A 141 33.92 0.92 -46.84
N LEU A 142 33.02 0.16 -47.47
CA LEU A 142 33.20 -1.23 -47.94
C LEU A 142 33.89 -1.17 -49.34
N PRO A 143 34.29 -2.26 -50.05
CA PRO A 143 34.12 -3.72 -49.81
C PRO A 143 35.36 -4.62 -50.16
N SER A 144 35.31 -5.93 -49.86
CA SER A 144 35.86 -7.05 -50.69
C SER A 144 35.61 -8.41 -50.00
N ARG A 145 34.70 -9.25 -50.52
CA ARG A 145 34.89 -10.41 -51.42
C ARG A 145 35.86 -11.50 -50.92
N CYS A 146 35.29 -12.65 -50.54
CA CYS A 146 35.82 -13.97 -50.86
C CYS A 146 34.70 -14.85 -51.44
N ALA A 147 35.07 -15.64 -52.44
CA ALA A 147 34.20 -16.40 -53.34
C ALA A 147 34.32 -17.91 -53.11
N ARG A 148 33.27 -18.63 -53.52
CA ARG A 148 33.14 -20.03 -54.04
C ARG A 148 31.74 -20.53 -53.65
N GLY A 149 30.86 -21.07 -54.50
CA GLY A 149 30.83 -21.33 -55.93
C GLY A 149 29.57 -22.15 -56.27
N TRP A 150 29.08 -22.02 -57.51
CA TRP A 150 28.20 -22.96 -58.26
C TRP A 150 26.74 -23.10 -57.74
N GLY A 151 25.66 -23.00 -58.53
CA GLY A 151 25.41 -22.81 -59.95
C GLY A 151 23.91 -22.50 -60.17
N ALA A 152 23.58 -21.85 -61.27
CA ALA A 152 22.22 -21.58 -61.79
C ALA A 152 21.69 -22.84 -62.56
N PRO A 153 20.48 -22.90 -63.19
CA PRO A 153 19.61 -21.78 -63.59
C PRO A 153 18.08 -22.00 -63.52
N GLY A 154 17.32 -20.93 -63.76
CA GLY A 154 15.88 -21.01 -64.06
C GLY A 154 15.23 -19.63 -64.25
N ALA A 155 15.14 -19.20 -65.51
CA ALA A 155 14.66 -17.89 -65.96
C ALA A 155 13.13 -17.73 -65.96
N ARG A 156 12.64 -16.50 -65.77
CA ARG A 156 11.74 -15.73 -66.69
C ARG A 156 11.22 -14.45 -65.98
N GLY A 157 11.38 -13.31 -66.65
CA GLY A 157 10.86 -12.00 -66.23
C GLY A 157 9.42 -11.74 -66.72
N PRO A 158 9.07 -10.49 -67.05
CA PRO A 158 8.67 -9.47 -66.06
C PRO A 158 7.35 -8.75 -66.45
N GLY A 159 6.80 -7.93 -65.56
CA GLY A 159 5.69 -7.03 -65.90
C GLY A 159 5.45 -5.98 -64.82
N GLY A 160 5.95 -4.77 -65.03
CA GLY A 160 5.72 -3.60 -64.17
C GLY A 160 4.50 -2.77 -64.59
N ARG A 161 4.07 -1.88 -63.67
CA ARG A 161 3.35 -0.58 -63.81
C ARG A 161 2.93 -0.21 -62.36
N GLY A 162 3.10 0.99 -61.80
CA GLY A 162 3.39 2.31 -62.35
C GLY A 162 2.27 3.30 -61.97
N LEU A 163 2.52 4.11 -60.92
CA LEU A 163 2.11 5.51 -60.72
C LEU A 163 0.67 5.92 -60.22
N ARG A 164 0.70 6.53 -59.02
CA ARG A 164 0.21 7.88 -58.59
C ARG A 164 -1.28 8.31 -58.67
N ARG A 165 -1.84 8.51 -57.45
CA ARG A 165 -2.54 9.69 -56.85
C ARG A 165 -3.20 10.76 -57.76
N ARG A 166 -4.50 11.03 -57.51
CA ARG A 166 -5.12 12.21 -56.82
C ARG A 166 -6.59 12.38 -57.25
N GLY A 167 -7.47 12.87 -56.35
CA GLY A 167 -8.70 13.56 -56.73
C GLY A 167 -9.86 13.45 -55.73
N ARG A 168 -10.29 14.60 -55.19
CA ARG A 168 -11.44 14.79 -54.28
C ARG A 168 -12.77 14.74 -55.03
N GLY A 169 -13.86 14.37 -54.34
CA GLY A 169 -15.25 14.57 -54.82
C GLY A 169 -16.26 14.47 -53.68
N ARG A 170 -17.20 15.42 -53.64
CA ARG A 170 -18.23 15.68 -52.60
C ARG A 170 -19.40 14.67 -52.63
N ALA A 171 -20.13 14.61 -51.51
CA ALA A 171 -21.42 13.95 -51.29
C ALA A 171 -22.50 14.33 -52.34
N PRO A 172 -23.60 13.56 -52.47
CA PRO A 172 -24.82 13.91 -51.69
C PRO A 172 -25.81 12.76 -51.36
N ARG A 173 -26.76 13.09 -50.44
CA ARG A 173 -28.18 12.66 -50.32
C ARG A 173 -28.55 11.24 -49.80
N GLN A 174 -29.35 11.23 -48.70
CA GLN A 174 -30.41 10.24 -48.44
C GLN A 174 -31.66 10.54 -49.31
N PRO A 175 -32.65 9.64 -49.50
CA PRO A 175 -33.73 9.41 -48.49
C PRO A 175 -34.37 7.99 -48.45
N GLY A 176 -35.15 7.71 -47.38
CA GLY A 176 -36.19 6.65 -47.28
C GLY A 176 -35.67 5.24 -46.99
N GLY A 177 -36.31 4.35 -46.23
CA GLY A 177 -37.62 4.26 -45.60
C GLY A 177 -37.91 2.76 -45.31
N ALA A 178 -38.81 2.49 -44.37
CA ALA A 178 -39.51 1.20 -44.10
C ALA A 178 -38.79 0.07 -43.32
N GLU A 179 -39.20 -0.06 -42.05
CA GLU A 179 -39.86 -1.23 -41.43
C GLU A 179 -39.53 -2.67 -41.88
N ARG A 180 -39.09 -3.49 -40.90
CA ARG A 180 -39.62 -4.83 -40.54
C ARG A 180 -38.78 -5.40 -39.38
N LEU A 181 -39.37 -5.60 -38.20
CA LEU A 181 -39.90 -6.87 -37.67
C LEU A 181 -38.84 -7.96 -37.40
N TRP A 182 -38.52 -8.20 -36.12
CA TRP A 182 -38.88 -9.45 -35.41
C TRP A 182 -38.35 -9.44 -33.97
N ALA A 183 -39.26 -9.50 -33.01
CA ALA A 183 -39.04 -10.13 -31.71
C ALA A 183 -39.60 -11.56 -31.79
N PRO A 184 -39.04 -12.51 -31.02
CA PRO A 184 -39.93 -13.43 -30.34
C PRO A 184 -39.57 -13.60 -28.87
N THR A 185 -40.57 -13.30 -28.05
CA THR A 185 -40.80 -13.84 -26.72
C THR A 185 -41.11 -15.33 -26.79
N THR A 186 -40.38 -16.17 -26.03
CA THR A 186 -40.89 -17.46 -25.55
C THR A 186 -40.43 -17.69 -24.11
N ARG A 187 -41.41 -17.94 -23.23
CA ARG A 187 -41.22 -18.43 -21.86
C ARG A 187 -40.78 -19.89 -21.88
N PRO A 188 -39.95 -20.36 -20.92
CA PRO A 188 -39.88 -21.78 -20.58
C PRO A 188 -40.89 -22.12 -19.48
N ARG A 189 -41.52 -23.29 -19.64
CA ARG A 189 -42.36 -23.98 -18.65
C ARG A 189 -41.50 -24.66 -17.59
N ASP A 190 -42.10 -24.77 -16.40
CA ASP A 190 -41.67 -25.57 -15.25
C ASP A 190 -41.35 -27.02 -15.60
N VAL A 191 -40.20 -27.50 -15.10
CA VAL A 191 -40.03 -28.88 -14.61
C VAL A 191 -39.16 -28.79 -13.36
N GLY A 192 -39.76 -29.15 -12.22
CA GLY A 192 -39.08 -29.22 -10.94
C GLY A 192 -38.21 -30.47 -10.82
N ALA A 193 -37.09 -30.32 -10.14
CA ALA A 193 -36.49 -31.33 -9.28
C ALA A 193 -35.64 -30.57 -8.25
N GLU A 194 -36.14 -30.53 -7.02
CA GLU A 194 -35.51 -29.91 -5.87
C GLU A 194 -34.21 -30.63 -5.50
N ALA A 195 -33.14 -29.87 -5.30
CA ALA A 195 -31.98 -30.26 -4.50
C ALA A 195 -31.75 -29.14 -3.48
N PRO A 196 -31.54 -29.45 -2.18
CA PRO A 196 -31.77 -28.51 -1.11
C PRO A 196 -30.69 -27.43 -1.06
N TRP A 197 -31.17 -26.19 -1.02
CA TRP A 197 -30.44 -24.99 -0.63
C TRP A 197 -29.81 -25.19 0.75
N VAL A 198 -28.47 -25.25 0.83
CA VAL A 198 -27.76 -25.08 2.09
C VAL A 198 -27.43 -23.59 2.22
N GLY A 199 -28.30 -22.87 2.93
CA GLY A 199 -28.07 -21.47 3.30
C GLY A 199 -26.85 -21.31 4.25
N PRO A 200 -26.33 -20.09 4.43
CA PRO A 200 -25.20 -19.82 5.30
C PRO A 200 -25.63 -19.79 6.78
N GLU A 201 -26.02 -20.94 7.33
CA GLU A 201 -26.28 -21.11 8.77
C GLU A 201 -25.12 -21.76 9.53
N ALA A 202 -23.98 -22.02 8.89
CA ALA A 202 -22.79 -22.59 9.54
C ALA A 202 -21.88 -21.56 10.27
N LEU A 203 -22.44 -20.45 10.77
CA LEU A 203 -21.69 -19.43 11.55
C LEU A 203 -22.11 -19.29 13.01
N ARG A 204 -22.97 -20.18 13.53
CA ARG A 204 -23.29 -20.22 14.96
C ARG A 204 -22.78 -21.50 15.59
N GLY A 205 -21.75 -21.37 16.42
CA GLY A 205 -21.40 -22.45 17.35
C GLY A 205 -19.93 -22.58 17.72
N ARG A 206 -19.31 -21.54 18.28
CA ARG A 206 -18.30 -21.67 19.37
C ARG A 206 -18.32 -20.42 20.25
N PRO A 207 -18.06 -20.53 21.56
CA PRO A 207 -17.78 -19.36 22.40
C PRO A 207 -16.49 -18.73 21.89
N ARG A 208 -16.57 -17.50 21.36
CA ARG A 208 -15.41 -16.65 21.08
C ARG A 208 -14.94 -16.07 22.40
N ASP A 209 -14.05 -16.75 23.11
CA ASP A 209 -13.20 -16.09 24.10
C ASP A 209 -12.07 -15.37 23.33
N GLY A 210 -12.44 -14.29 22.65
CA GLY A 210 -11.52 -13.35 22.00
C GLY A 210 -11.34 -12.08 22.85
N PRO A 211 -10.27 -11.30 22.63
CA PRO A 211 -10.09 -10.02 23.31
C PRO A 211 -11.29 -9.10 23.05
N GLY A 212 -11.72 -8.37 24.09
CA GLY A 212 -12.96 -7.58 24.06
C GLY A 212 -13.01 -6.58 22.90
N PRO A 213 -14.20 -6.38 22.31
CA PRO A 213 -14.34 -5.55 21.11
C PRO A 213 -13.92 -4.10 21.36
N ILE A 214 -13.33 -3.48 20.35
CA ILE A 214 -13.14 -2.02 20.28
C ILE A 214 -14.44 -1.34 20.69
N VAL A 215 -14.34 -0.35 21.60
CA VAL A 215 -15.51 0.34 22.15
C VAL A 215 -16.40 0.90 21.03
N GLN A 216 -17.72 0.65 21.13
CA GLN A 216 -18.69 0.98 20.09
C GLN A 216 -18.66 2.46 19.67
N ASN A 217 -18.41 3.38 20.60
CA ASN A 217 -18.30 4.81 20.30
C ASN A 217 -17.10 5.11 19.38
N PHE A 218 -15.96 4.45 19.58
CA PHE A 218 -14.79 4.61 18.71
C PHE A 218 -15.06 4.03 17.32
N THR A 219 -15.67 2.84 17.25
CA THR A 219 -16.15 2.24 16.00
C THR A 219 -17.05 3.18 15.20
N LYS A 220 -18.02 3.82 15.86
CA LYS A 220 -18.90 4.82 15.23
C LYS A 220 -18.13 6.03 14.69
N ARG A 221 -17.20 6.58 15.48
CA ARG A 221 -16.33 7.70 15.04
C ARG A 221 -15.55 7.35 13.78
N ILE A 222 -14.96 6.15 13.73
CA ILE A 222 -14.24 5.65 12.55
C ILE A 222 -15.17 5.52 11.35
N GLN A 223 -16.32 4.87 11.51
CA GLN A 223 -17.27 4.67 10.41
C GLN A 223 -17.78 6.00 9.84
N THR A 224 -18.09 6.98 10.69
CA THR A 224 -18.47 8.32 10.25
C THR A 224 -17.33 8.98 9.49
N LYS A 225 -16.10 8.96 10.03
CA LYS A 225 -14.95 9.56 9.35
C LYS A 225 -14.63 8.92 8.01
N ILE A 226 -14.76 7.59 7.89
CA ILE A 226 -14.61 6.87 6.62
C ILE A 226 -15.60 7.40 5.59
N LYS A 227 -16.87 7.59 5.94
CA LYS A 227 -17.88 8.14 5.03
C LYS A 227 -17.53 9.56 4.58
N ASP A 228 -17.14 10.42 5.51
CA ASP A 228 -16.78 11.81 5.22
C ASP A 228 -15.57 11.90 4.28
N LEU A 229 -14.52 11.12 4.57
CA LEU A 229 -13.31 11.08 3.74
C LEU A 229 -13.58 10.44 2.38
N LEU A 230 -14.42 9.40 2.29
CA LEU A 230 -14.81 8.82 1.00
C LEU A 230 -15.53 9.85 0.11
N GLN A 231 -16.42 10.66 0.68
CA GLN A 231 -17.10 11.72 -0.05
C GLN A 231 -16.10 12.77 -0.57
N GLN A 232 -15.19 13.23 0.28
CA GLN A 232 -14.15 14.20 -0.12
C GLN A 232 -13.21 13.63 -1.19
N MET A 233 -12.81 12.37 -1.04
CA MET A 233 -11.95 11.67 -1.98
C MET A 233 -12.63 11.55 -3.35
N GLU A 234 -13.88 11.09 -3.41
CA GLU A 234 -14.66 10.94 -4.65
C GLU A 234 -14.85 12.28 -5.39
N GLU A 235 -15.09 13.37 -4.65
CA GLU A 235 -15.13 14.71 -5.25
C GLU A 235 -13.76 15.10 -5.83
N GLY A 236 -12.69 14.90 -5.06
CA GLY A 236 -11.32 15.20 -5.46
C GLY A 236 -10.83 14.42 -6.67
N LEU A 237 -11.23 13.15 -6.79
CA LEU A 237 -10.85 12.26 -7.88
C LEU A 237 -11.34 12.76 -9.25
N LYS A 238 -12.37 13.61 -9.31
CA LYS A 238 -12.81 14.24 -10.58
C LYS A 238 -11.69 15.04 -11.26
N THR A 239 -10.68 15.47 -10.50
CA THR A 239 -9.52 16.23 -11.00
C THR A 239 -8.23 15.41 -11.07
N ALA A 240 -8.28 14.13 -10.71
CA ALA A 240 -7.10 13.27 -10.73
C ALA A 240 -6.65 12.94 -12.16
N ASP A 241 -5.36 12.67 -12.33
CA ASP A 241 -4.78 12.31 -13.63
C ASP A 241 -5.53 11.10 -14.23
N PRO A 242 -6.21 11.25 -15.38
CA PRO A 242 -7.01 10.18 -15.92
C PRO A 242 -6.20 9.00 -16.45
N HIS A 243 -4.88 9.17 -16.65
CA HIS A 243 -3.99 8.17 -17.24
C HIS A 243 -3.19 7.37 -16.19
N ASP A 244 -3.16 7.81 -14.92
CA ASP A 244 -2.46 7.08 -13.87
C ASP A 244 -3.26 5.83 -13.46
N CYS A 245 -2.89 4.68 -14.03
CA CYS A 245 -3.50 3.39 -13.72
C CYS A 245 -2.76 2.62 -12.62
N SER A 246 -1.79 3.24 -11.93
CA SER A 246 -1.01 2.54 -10.91
C SER A 246 -1.84 2.21 -9.66
N ALA A 247 -1.45 1.18 -8.91
CA ALA A 247 -2.01 0.95 -7.57
C ALA A 247 -1.45 1.94 -6.54
N TYR A 248 -0.25 2.47 -6.78
CA TYR A 248 0.44 3.41 -5.91
C TYR A 248 -0.29 4.77 -5.87
N THR A 249 -0.40 5.45 -7.01
CA THR A 249 -0.97 6.81 -7.10
C THR A 249 -2.26 6.92 -7.90
N GLY A 250 -2.64 5.85 -8.60
CA GLY A 250 -3.66 5.87 -9.64
C GLY A 250 -4.97 5.16 -9.30
N TRP A 251 -5.75 4.92 -10.35
CA TRP A 251 -7.11 4.38 -10.28
C TRP A 251 -7.18 2.94 -9.75
N THR A 252 -6.13 2.13 -9.94
CA THR A 252 -6.08 0.78 -9.36
C THR A 252 -5.98 0.83 -7.84
N GLY A 253 -5.34 1.86 -7.28
CA GLY A 253 -5.28 2.06 -5.83
C GLY A 253 -6.66 2.33 -5.23
N ILE A 254 -7.48 3.09 -5.96
CA ILE A 254 -8.87 3.37 -5.58
C ILE A 254 -9.74 2.11 -5.69
N ALA A 255 -9.56 1.31 -6.75
CA ALA A 255 -10.21 0.00 -6.86
C ALA A 255 -9.85 -0.90 -5.66
N LEU A 256 -8.58 -0.96 -5.28
CA LEU A 256 -8.13 -1.76 -4.15
C LEU A 256 -8.73 -1.28 -2.81
N LEU A 257 -8.90 0.03 -2.61
CA LEU A 257 -9.63 0.57 -1.47
C LEU A 257 -11.08 0.09 -1.44
N TYR A 258 -11.81 0.20 -2.54
CA TYR A 258 -13.21 -0.24 -2.60
C TYR A 258 -13.35 -1.75 -2.40
N LEU A 259 -12.43 -2.54 -2.93
CA LEU A 259 -12.35 -3.97 -2.64
C LEU A 259 -12.12 -4.24 -1.14
N GLN A 260 -11.31 -3.43 -0.46
CA GLN A 260 -11.12 -3.53 0.98
C GLN A 260 -12.38 -3.18 1.77
N LEU A 261 -13.06 -2.09 1.40
CA LEU A 261 -14.32 -1.71 2.05
C LEU A 261 -15.35 -2.84 1.92
N TYR A 262 -15.44 -3.47 0.75
CA TYR A 262 -16.26 -4.67 0.56
C TYR A 262 -15.84 -5.82 1.48
N ARG A 263 -14.54 -6.09 1.66
CA ARG A 263 -14.06 -7.15 2.57
C ARG A 263 -14.49 -6.91 4.02
N VAL A 264 -14.48 -5.66 4.48
CA VAL A 264 -14.81 -5.30 5.87
C VAL A 264 -16.32 -5.24 6.10
N THR A 265 -17.08 -4.69 5.15
CA THR A 265 -18.53 -4.44 5.34
C THR A 265 -19.44 -5.49 4.71
N CYS A 266 -18.92 -6.28 3.77
CA CYS A 266 -19.69 -7.15 2.87
C CYS A 266 -20.74 -6.41 2.01
N ASP A 267 -20.64 -5.08 1.88
CA ASP A 267 -21.54 -4.26 1.08
C ASP A 267 -21.18 -4.35 -0.41
N GLN A 268 -22.08 -4.97 -1.19
CA GLN A 268 -21.90 -5.20 -2.62
C GLN A 268 -21.73 -3.92 -3.44
N THR A 269 -22.23 -2.77 -2.96
CA THR A 269 -22.05 -1.49 -3.65
C THR A 269 -20.57 -1.11 -3.77
N TYR A 270 -19.74 -1.44 -2.78
CA TYR A 270 -18.30 -1.23 -2.83
C TYR A 270 -17.61 -2.16 -3.82
N LEU A 271 -18.05 -3.42 -3.95
CA LEU A 271 -17.50 -4.34 -4.94
C LEU A 271 -17.80 -3.87 -6.37
N LEU A 272 -19.03 -3.39 -6.61
CA LEU A 272 -19.41 -2.81 -7.91
C LEU A 272 -18.63 -1.51 -8.18
N ARG A 273 -18.43 -0.67 -7.17
CA ARG A 273 -17.60 0.53 -7.31
C ARG A 273 -16.14 0.21 -7.64
N SER A 274 -15.59 -0.84 -7.03
CA SER A 274 -14.26 -1.36 -7.39
C SER A 274 -14.21 -1.81 -8.86
N LEU A 275 -15.26 -2.47 -9.35
CA LEU A 275 -15.34 -2.91 -10.75
C LEU A 275 -15.31 -1.73 -11.72
N ASP A 276 -15.97 -0.61 -11.42
CA ASP A 276 -15.97 0.58 -12.27
C ASP A 276 -14.53 1.11 -12.50
N TYR A 277 -13.75 1.19 -11.43
CA TYR A 277 -12.34 1.59 -11.53
C TYR A 277 -11.46 0.54 -12.22
N VAL A 278 -11.70 -0.75 -11.96
CA VAL A 278 -11.02 -1.84 -12.68
C VAL A 278 -11.24 -1.72 -14.19
N LYS A 279 -12.49 -1.60 -14.64
CA LYS A 279 -12.85 -1.44 -16.07
C LYS A 279 -12.14 -0.25 -16.69
N ARG A 280 -12.01 0.87 -15.96
CA ARG A 280 -11.26 2.04 -16.40
C ARG A 280 -9.77 1.72 -16.59
N THR A 281 -9.14 1.06 -15.61
CA THR A 281 -7.69 0.78 -15.65
C THR A 281 -7.31 -0.23 -16.73
N LEU A 282 -8.11 -1.29 -16.91
CA LEU A 282 -7.83 -2.34 -17.90
C LEU A 282 -7.90 -1.85 -19.36
N ARG A 283 -8.60 -0.74 -19.62
CA ARG A 283 -8.64 -0.08 -20.95
C ARG A 283 -7.40 0.75 -21.26
N ASN A 284 -6.56 1.03 -20.26
CA ASN A 284 -5.46 2.00 -20.34
C ASN A 284 -4.10 1.37 -19.95
N LEU A 285 -3.97 0.05 -20.05
CA LEU A 285 -2.69 -0.65 -19.91
C LEU A 285 -1.71 -0.16 -20.97
N ASN A 286 -0.43 0.00 -20.61
CA ASN A 286 0.56 0.64 -21.48
C ASN A 286 1.86 -0.14 -21.65
N GLY A 287 2.03 -1.26 -20.94
CA GLY A 287 3.18 -2.16 -21.06
C GLY A 287 4.51 -1.58 -20.59
N ARG A 288 4.55 -0.37 -20.00
CA ARG A 288 5.83 0.29 -19.63
C ARG A 288 6.43 -0.21 -18.33
N ARG A 289 5.59 -0.69 -17.41
CA ARG A 289 5.98 -1.12 -16.07
C ARG A 289 5.24 -2.40 -15.72
N VAL A 290 5.84 -3.20 -14.86
CA VAL A 290 5.47 -4.61 -14.69
C VAL A 290 5.04 -4.99 -13.27
N THR A 291 5.09 -4.06 -12.31
CA THR A 291 4.83 -4.37 -10.90
C THR A 291 3.38 -4.14 -10.50
N PHE A 292 2.97 -4.72 -9.38
CA PHE A 292 1.64 -4.47 -8.82
C PHE A 292 1.42 -2.98 -8.49
N LEU A 293 2.42 -2.33 -7.89
CA LEU A 293 2.29 -0.96 -7.41
C LEU A 293 2.31 0.07 -8.53
N CYS A 294 3.19 -0.09 -9.52
CA CYS A 294 3.45 0.96 -10.49
C CYS A 294 3.32 0.52 -11.96
N GLY A 295 2.90 -0.72 -12.22
CA GLY A 295 2.80 -1.27 -13.57
C GLY A 295 1.51 -2.03 -13.84
N ASP A 296 1.45 -2.67 -15.01
CA ASP A 296 0.25 -3.32 -15.53
C ASP A 296 -0.16 -4.55 -14.71
N ALA A 297 0.77 -5.13 -13.93
CA ALA A 297 0.43 -6.23 -13.04
C ALA A 297 -0.58 -5.84 -11.95
N GLY A 298 -0.62 -4.57 -11.52
CA GLY A 298 -1.59 -4.08 -10.56
C GLY A 298 -3.03 -4.15 -11.08
N PRO A 299 -3.36 -3.41 -12.14
CA PRO A 299 -4.67 -3.48 -12.79
C PRO A 299 -5.13 -4.91 -13.10
N LEU A 300 -4.23 -5.74 -13.63
CA LEU A 300 -4.53 -7.12 -14.01
C LEU A 300 -4.84 -7.98 -12.77
N ALA A 301 -4.01 -7.92 -11.73
CA ALA A 301 -4.20 -8.74 -10.54
C ALA A 301 -5.42 -8.30 -9.72
N VAL A 302 -5.65 -6.99 -9.56
CA VAL A 302 -6.86 -6.46 -8.90
C VAL A 302 -8.10 -6.80 -9.72
N GLY A 303 -8.03 -6.64 -11.04
CA GLY A 303 -9.13 -6.98 -11.94
C GLY A 303 -9.53 -8.45 -11.84
N ALA A 304 -8.57 -9.37 -11.88
CA ALA A 304 -8.82 -10.80 -11.72
C ALA A 304 -9.58 -11.11 -10.42
N VAL A 305 -9.14 -10.56 -9.28
CA VAL A 305 -9.81 -10.78 -7.98
C VAL A 305 -11.23 -10.20 -7.95
N VAL A 306 -11.44 -9.01 -8.51
CA VAL A 306 -12.76 -8.38 -8.55
C VAL A 306 -13.72 -9.19 -9.43
N TYR A 307 -13.29 -9.59 -10.63
CA TYR A 307 -14.08 -10.44 -11.52
C TYR A 307 -14.39 -11.80 -10.90
N HIS A 308 -13.41 -12.44 -10.25
CA HIS A 308 -13.62 -13.70 -9.54
C HIS A 308 -14.68 -13.57 -8.42
N LYS A 309 -14.61 -12.50 -7.61
CA LYS A 309 -15.60 -12.25 -6.54
C LYS A 309 -17.02 -12.01 -7.10
N LEU A 310 -17.11 -11.46 -8.31
CA LEU A 310 -18.35 -11.26 -9.04
C LEU A 310 -18.82 -12.49 -9.84
N LYS A 311 -18.09 -13.61 -9.78
CA LYS A 311 -18.36 -14.85 -10.54
C LYS A 311 -18.29 -14.65 -12.06
N SER A 312 -17.45 -13.72 -12.51
CA SER A 312 -17.11 -13.48 -13.92
C SER A 312 -15.78 -14.18 -14.25
N ASP A 313 -15.81 -15.51 -14.29
CA ASP A 313 -14.58 -16.31 -14.36
C ASP A 313 -13.81 -16.15 -15.67
N CYS A 314 -14.49 -15.83 -16.79
CA CYS A 314 -13.86 -15.59 -18.08
C CYS A 314 -12.95 -14.35 -18.03
N GLU A 315 -13.48 -13.22 -17.57
CA GLU A 315 -12.74 -11.96 -17.43
C GLU A 315 -11.64 -12.06 -16.37
N SER A 316 -11.90 -12.82 -15.29
CA SER A 316 -10.87 -13.14 -14.30
C SER A 316 -9.69 -13.87 -14.96
N GLN A 317 -9.98 -14.93 -15.72
CA GLN A 317 -8.96 -15.72 -16.39
C GLN A 317 -8.21 -14.96 -17.49
N GLU A 318 -8.90 -14.05 -18.19
CA GLU A 318 -8.27 -13.14 -19.16
C GLU A 318 -7.24 -12.24 -18.49
N CYS A 319 -7.56 -11.67 -17.32
CA CYS A 319 -6.65 -10.85 -16.54
C CYS A 319 -5.42 -11.66 -16.08
N ILE A 320 -5.63 -12.88 -15.58
CA ILE A 320 -4.54 -13.78 -15.15
C ILE A 320 -3.63 -14.12 -16.34
N THR A 321 -4.22 -14.45 -17.49
CA THR A 321 -3.46 -14.78 -18.71
C THR A 321 -2.59 -13.60 -19.15
N LYS A 322 -3.14 -12.39 -19.18
CA LYS A 322 -2.40 -11.16 -19.51
C LYS A 322 -1.30 -10.86 -18.48
N LEU A 323 -1.52 -11.14 -17.20
CA LEU A 323 -0.50 -10.97 -16.17
C LEU A 323 0.70 -11.89 -16.41
N LEU A 324 0.45 -13.15 -16.75
CA LEU A 324 1.49 -14.14 -17.03
C LEU A 324 2.27 -13.82 -18.32
N GLN A 325 1.66 -13.13 -19.29
CA GLN A 325 2.36 -12.65 -20.49
C GLN A 325 3.48 -11.65 -20.18
N LEU A 326 3.41 -10.93 -19.04
CA LEU A 326 4.47 -10.02 -18.61
C LEU A 326 5.75 -10.75 -18.17
N GLN A 327 5.64 -12.02 -17.77
CA GLN A 327 6.72 -12.80 -17.15
C GLN A 327 7.98 -12.88 -18.01
N ARG A 328 7.83 -12.94 -19.34
CA ARG A 328 8.97 -13.03 -20.26
C ARG A 328 9.98 -11.87 -20.07
N THR A 329 9.49 -10.66 -19.83
CA THR A 329 10.34 -9.48 -19.59
C THR A 329 10.97 -9.52 -18.19
N ILE A 330 10.28 -10.12 -17.22
CA ILE A 330 10.72 -10.23 -15.82
C ILE A 330 11.92 -11.16 -15.65
N VAL A 331 11.84 -12.34 -16.26
CA VAL A 331 12.82 -13.43 -16.05
C VAL A 331 13.97 -13.40 -17.06
N CYS A 332 13.93 -12.50 -18.04
CA CYS A 332 14.99 -12.34 -19.01
C CYS A 332 16.32 -11.95 -18.32
N ARG A 333 17.40 -12.68 -18.63
CA ARG A 333 18.73 -12.47 -18.04
C ARG A 333 19.37 -11.14 -18.43
N ASP A 334 19.08 -10.67 -19.64
CA ASP A 334 19.58 -9.39 -20.17
C ASP A 334 18.68 -8.20 -19.76
N SER A 335 17.76 -8.40 -18.82
CA SER A 335 16.82 -7.38 -18.37
C SER A 335 17.44 -6.50 -17.29
N ASP A 336 17.47 -5.19 -17.56
CA ASP A 336 17.85 -4.15 -16.59
C ASP A 336 16.79 -3.90 -15.49
N LEU A 337 15.78 -4.78 -15.37
CA LEU A 337 14.77 -4.66 -14.33
C LEU A 337 15.41 -4.76 -12.93
N PRO A 338 15.07 -3.86 -12.01
CA PRO A 338 15.50 -3.97 -10.63
C PRO A 338 14.76 -5.12 -9.92
N ASP A 339 15.11 -5.39 -8.67
CA ASP A 339 14.46 -6.45 -7.89
C ASP A 339 13.48 -5.92 -6.84
N GLU A 340 13.45 -4.61 -6.58
CA GLU A 340 12.65 -4.02 -5.51
C GLU A 340 11.13 -3.99 -5.79
N LEU A 341 10.34 -3.53 -4.82
CA LEU A 341 8.90 -3.75 -4.79
C LEU A 341 8.13 -2.82 -5.75
N LEU A 342 8.60 -1.59 -5.98
CA LEU A 342 7.81 -0.60 -6.74
C LEU A 342 7.99 -0.78 -8.24
N TYR A 343 9.17 -1.16 -8.72
CA TYR A 343 9.51 -1.25 -10.14
C TYR A 343 10.18 -2.57 -10.54
N GLY A 344 10.50 -3.44 -9.57
CA GLY A 344 11.28 -4.64 -9.80
C GLY A 344 10.55 -5.97 -9.67
N ARG A 345 11.34 -7.05 -9.76
CA ARG A 345 10.86 -8.43 -9.76
C ARG A 345 10.06 -8.79 -8.51
N ALA A 346 10.41 -8.27 -7.32
CA ALA A 346 9.64 -8.52 -6.10
C ALA A 346 8.21 -7.92 -6.18
N GLY A 347 8.06 -6.77 -6.85
CA GLY A 347 6.75 -6.15 -7.09
C GLY A 347 5.85 -6.94 -8.05
N TYR A 348 6.46 -7.66 -9.00
CA TYR A 348 5.74 -8.61 -9.86
C TYR A 348 5.43 -9.92 -9.13
N LEU A 349 6.39 -10.45 -8.37
CA LEU A 349 6.21 -11.62 -7.51
C LEU A 349 5.01 -11.41 -6.58
N TYR A 350 4.90 -10.24 -5.94
CA TYR A 350 3.73 -9.89 -5.12
C TYR A 350 2.41 -10.07 -5.89
N ALA A 351 2.32 -9.65 -7.16
CA ALA A 351 1.09 -9.80 -7.95
C ALA A 351 0.70 -11.27 -8.16
N LEU A 352 1.68 -12.14 -8.42
CA LEU A 352 1.45 -13.59 -8.57
C LEU A 352 0.97 -14.22 -7.26
N LEU A 353 1.64 -13.88 -6.15
CA LEU A 353 1.28 -14.39 -4.83
C LEU A 353 -0.10 -13.87 -4.39
N TYR A 354 -0.40 -12.60 -4.68
CA TYR A 354 -1.69 -11.98 -4.41
C TYR A 354 -2.85 -12.78 -5.01
N LEU A 355 -2.75 -13.19 -6.27
CA LEU A 355 -3.77 -14.03 -6.92
C LEU A 355 -3.95 -15.38 -6.21
N ASN A 356 -2.84 -16.06 -5.88
CA ASN A 356 -2.89 -17.32 -5.15
C ASN A 356 -3.50 -17.17 -3.75
N THR A 357 -3.36 -16.01 -3.11
CA THR A 357 -3.97 -15.75 -1.81
C THR A 357 -5.44 -15.32 -1.86
N GLU A 358 -5.85 -14.61 -2.91
CA GLU A 358 -7.19 -14.00 -2.99
C GLU A 358 -8.20 -14.83 -3.78
N ILE A 359 -7.76 -15.57 -4.79
CA ILE A 359 -8.61 -16.45 -5.60
C ILE A 359 -8.52 -17.88 -5.07
N GLY A 360 -7.30 -18.37 -4.87
CA GLY A 360 -7.04 -19.66 -4.23
C GLY A 360 -5.70 -20.27 -4.65
N PRO A 361 -5.18 -21.23 -3.88
CA PRO A 361 -3.95 -21.94 -4.21
C PRO A 361 -4.01 -22.53 -5.62
N GLY A 362 -2.95 -22.34 -6.41
CA GLY A 362 -2.86 -22.88 -7.77
C GLY A 362 -3.45 -21.99 -8.87
N THR A 363 -4.01 -20.82 -8.56
CA THR A 363 -4.45 -19.83 -9.57
C THR A 363 -3.31 -19.45 -10.51
N VAL A 364 -2.12 -19.24 -9.95
CA VAL A 364 -0.84 -19.13 -10.64
C VAL A 364 -0.02 -20.36 -10.30
N CYS A 365 0.51 -21.02 -11.34
CA CYS A 365 1.31 -22.21 -11.19
C CYS A 365 2.63 -21.94 -10.45
N GLU A 366 3.09 -22.93 -9.71
CA GLU A 366 4.32 -22.84 -8.92
C GLU A 366 5.57 -22.61 -9.77
N SER A 367 5.63 -23.16 -10.99
CA SER A 367 6.75 -22.95 -11.90
C SER A 367 6.93 -21.48 -12.26
N ALA A 368 5.83 -20.75 -12.52
CA ALA A 368 5.88 -19.33 -12.82
C ALA A 368 6.43 -18.50 -11.65
N ILE A 369 6.01 -18.83 -10.43
CA ILE A 369 6.52 -18.19 -9.21
C ILE A 369 8.02 -18.50 -9.04
N LYS A 370 8.41 -19.77 -9.21
CA LYS A 370 9.79 -20.23 -9.05
C LYS A 370 10.75 -19.55 -10.02
N GLU A 371 10.34 -19.33 -11.28
CA GLU A 371 11.18 -18.61 -12.26
C GLU A 371 11.51 -17.19 -11.81
N VAL A 372 10.52 -16.45 -11.27
CA VAL A 372 10.73 -15.09 -10.75
C VAL A 372 11.61 -15.10 -9.50
N VAL A 373 11.38 -16.05 -8.58
CA VAL A 373 12.22 -16.24 -7.39
C VAL A 373 13.68 -16.50 -7.78
N CYS A 374 13.93 -17.44 -8.69
CA CYS A 374 15.27 -17.76 -9.17
C CYS A 374 15.96 -16.54 -9.77
N ALA A 375 15.25 -15.72 -10.55
CA ALA A 375 15.81 -14.48 -11.10
C ALA A 375 16.23 -13.48 -10.01
N ILE A 376 15.42 -13.32 -8.95
CA ILE A 376 15.73 -12.46 -7.80
C ILE A 376 16.97 -12.98 -7.05
N ILE A 377 17.07 -14.30 -6.83
CA ILE A 377 18.20 -14.91 -6.11
C ILE A 377 19.50 -14.76 -6.91
N GLU A 378 19.49 -15.07 -8.22
CA GLU A 378 20.69 -14.97 -9.05
C GLU A 378 21.15 -13.51 -9.23
N SER A 379 20.22 -12.56 -9.38
CA SER A 379 20.53 -11.13 -9.39
C SER A 379 21.22 -10.71 -8.08
N GLY A 380 20.66 -11.12 -6.94
CA GLY A 380 21.18 -10.79 -5.61
C GLY A 380 22.58 -11.37 -5.33
N LYS A 381 22.81 -12.61 -5.75
CA LYS A 381 24.13 -13.28 -5.67
C LYS A 381 25.16 -12.54 -6.52
N THR A 382 24.78 -12.15 -7.74
CA THR A 382 25.67 -11.47 -8.69
C THR A 382 26.14 -10.14 -8.11
N LEU A 383 25.22 -9.27 -7.69
CA LEU A 383 25.60 -7.98 -7.12
C LEU A 383 26.40 -8.14 -5.82
N SER A 384 26.05 -9.12 -4.97
CA SER A 384 26.81 -9.35 -3.75
C SER A 384 28.27 -9.75 -4.00
N ARG A 385 28.53 -10.55 -5.05
CA ARG A 385 29.90 -10.90 -5.47
C ARG A 385 30.64 -9.70 -6.02
N GLU A 386 30.00 -8.92 -6.90
CA GLU A 386 30.58 -7.69 -7.48
C GLU A 386 30.99 -6.68 -6.41
N GLU A 387 30.15 -6.50 -5.40
CA GLU A 387 30.38 -5.61 -4.26
C GLU A 387 31.28 -6.22 -3.16
N ARG A 388 31.79 -7.45 -3.37
CA ARG A 388 32.62 -8.21 -2.43
C ARG A 388 31.96 -8.33 -1.04
N LYS A 389 30.66 -8.62 -1.03
CA LYS A 389 29.83 -8.81 0.17
C LYS A 389 29.35 -10.24 0.37
N ALA A 390 29.62 -11.15 -0.57
CA ALA A 390 29.07 -12.52 -0.57
C ALA A 390 29.22 -13.27 0.76
N GLU A 391 30.35 -13.12 1.46
CA GLU A 391 30.58 -13.76 2.77
C GLU A 391 29.69 -13.23 3.90
N ARG A 392 29.30 -11.94 3.84
CA ARG A 392 28.54 -11.26 4.91
C ARG A 392 27.06 -11.10 4.58
N CYS A 393 26.73 -10.98 3.30
CA CYS A 393 25.39 -10.74 2.79
C CYS A 393 25.26 -11.46 1.45
N PRO A 394 24.92 -12.76 1.41
CA PRO A 394 24.88 -13.54 0.17
C PRO A 394 23.99 -12.96 -0.93
N LEU A 395 22.93 -12.23 -0.55
CA LEU A 395 22.01 -11.57 -1.46
C LEU A 395 22.05 -10.07 -1.23
N LEU A 396 22.52 -9.30 -2.21
CA LEU A 396 22.57 -7.84 -2.12
C LEU A 396 21.81 -7.23 -3.30
N TYR A 397 21.13 -6.11 -3.06
CA TYR A 397 20.32 -5.47 -4.10
C TYR A 397 20.58 -3.97 -4.17
N GLN A 398 20.35 -3.39 -5.35
CA GLN A 398 20.44 -1.97 -5.57
C GLN A 398 19.33 -1.47 -6.49
N TRP A 399 18.97 -0.20 -6.31
CA TRP A 399 18.10 0.53 -7.21
C TRP A 399 18.65 1.96 -7.34
N HIS A 400 18.71 2.51 -8.55
CA HIS A 400 19.31 3.83 -8.82
C HIS A 400 20.69 4.01 -8.16
N ARG A 401 21.56 3.00 -8.28
CA ARG A 401 22.94 2.97 -7.73
C ARG A 401 23.00 3.14 -6.20
N LYS A 402 21.94 2.79 -5.48
CA LYS A 402 21.89 2.80 -4.02
C LYS A 402 21.41 1.46 -3.50
N GLN A 403 22.10 0.96 -2.48
CA GLN A 403 21.72 -0.23 -1.73
C GLN A 403 20.67 0.17 -0.68
N TYR A 404 19.42 0.30 -1.11
CA TYR A 404 18.30 0.68 -0.24
C TYR A 404 17.99 -0.42 0.78
N VAL A 405 17.58 0.01 1.98
CA VAL A 405 17.30 -0.90 3.09
C VAL A 405 15.80 -1.16 3.26
N GLY A 406 14.97 -0.12 3.13
CA GLY A 406 13.53 -0.16 3.45
C GLY A 406 12.66 -1.04 2.53
N ALA A 407 11.35 -1.07 2.80
CA ALA A 407 10.43 -2.01 2.16
C ALA A 407 10.11 -1.67 0.70
N ALA A 408 10.10 -0.39 0.32
CA ALA A 408 9.72 0.02 -1.03
C ALA A 408 10.81 -0.35 -2.06
N HIS A 409 11.99 0.23 -1.89
CA HIS A 409 13.07 0.15 -2.89
C HIS A 409 14.22 -0.77 -2.48
N GLY A 410 14.11 -1.44 -1.33
CA GLY A 410 15.25 -2.00 -0.65
C GLY A 410 15.13 -3.47 -0.27
N MET A 411 16.21 -3.93 0.35
CA MET A 411 16.41 -5.32 0.75
C MET A 411 15.31 -5.84 1.67
N ALA A 412 14.76 -5.02 2.59
CA ALA A 412 13.71 -5.48 3.50
C ALA A 412 12.45 -5.94 2.75
N GLY A 413 12.04 -5.23 1.69
CA GLY A 413 10.88 -5.62 0.89
C GLY A 413 11.15 -6.89 0.09
N ILE A 414 12.34 -7.02 -0.48
CA ILE A 414 12.74 -8.18 -1.28
C ILE A 414 12.80 -9.44 -0.41
N TYR A 415 13.50 -9.39 0.74
CA TYR A 415 13.59 -10.54 1.64
C TYR A 415 12.22 -10.90 2.23
N TYR A 416 11.39 -9.90 2.54
CA TYR A 416 10.03 -10.15 3.01
C TYR A 416 9.20 -10.92 1.97
N MET A 417 9.34 -10.61 0.67
CA MET A 417 8.68 -11.36 -0.42
C MET A 417 9.24 -12.78 -0.58
N LEU A 418 10.56 -12.94 -0.53
CA LEU A 418 11.20 -14.26 -0.62
C LEU A 418 10.81 -15.19 0.54
N MET A 419 10.54 -14.64 1.72
CA MET A 419 10.09 -15.42 2.88
C MET A 419 8.59 -15.71 2.90
N GLN A 420 7.81 -15.26 1.91
CA GLN A 420 6.38 -15.60 1.86
C GLN A 420 6.22 -17.11 1.63
N PRO A 421 5.38 -17.82 2.41
CA PRO A 421 5.19 -19.26 2.21
C PRO A 421 4.73 -19.62 0.78
N ALA A 422 3.91 -18.76 0.17
CA ALA A 422 3.43 -18.94 -1.20
C ALA A 422 4.53 -18.76 -2.27
N ALA A 423 5.67 -18.13 -1.93
CA ALA A 423 6.84 -18.03 -2.81
C ALA A 423 7.60 -19.36 -2.94
N LYS A 424 7.39 -20.30 -1.99
CA LYS A 424 7.96 -21.65 -2.00
C LYS A 424 9.48 -21.68 -2.23
N VAL A 425 10.20 -20.72 -1.65
CA VAL A 425 11.67 -20.78 -1.59
C VAL A 425 12.07 -21.98 -0.74
N ASP A 426 13.01 -22.78 -1.23
CA ASP A 426 13.47 -23.97 -0.53
C ASP A 426 14.22 -23.61 0.77
N GLN A 427 14.24 -24.57 1.70
CA GLN A 427 14.78 -24.36 3.05
C GLN A 427 16.28 -24.05 3.05
N GLU A 428 17.03 -24.61 2.10
CA GLU A 428 18.48 -24.39 1.95
C GLU A 428 18.73 -22.93 1.55
N THR A 429 18.09 -22.44 0.48
CA THR A 429 18.17 -21.04 0.05
C THR A 429 17.73 -20.07 1.15
N LEU A 430 16.66 -20.39 1.88
CA LEU A 430 16.22 -19.57 3.01
C LEU A 430 17.28 -19.48 4.12
N THR A 431 17.91 -20.61 4.45
CA THR A 431 18.84 -20.71 5.59
C THR A 431 20.23 -20.18 5.24
N GLU A 432 20.73 -20.50 4.04
CA GLU A 432 22.10 -20.21 3.63
C GLU A 432 22.25 -18.86 2.90
N MET A 433 21.17 -18.32 2.33
CA MET A 433 21.22 -17.08 1.57
C MET A 433 20.36 -15.97 2.19
N VAL A 434 19.07 -16.22 2.40
CA VAL A 434 18.12 -15.18 2.83
C VAL A 434 18.39 -14.77 4.28
N LYS A 435 18.49 -15.72 5.20
CA LYS A 435 18.73 -15.49 6.62
C LYS A 435 19.99 -14.67 6.93
N PRO A 436 21.20 -15.02 6.44
CA PRO A 436 22.40 -14.21 6.69
C PRO A 436 22.31 -12.81 6.07
N SER A 437 21.60 -12.66 4.94
CA SER A 437 21.37 -11.35 4.31
C SER A 437 20.42 -10.46 5.15
N ILE A 438 19.40 -11.05 5.78
CA ILE A 438 18.55 -10.37 6.77
C ILE A 438 19.36 -9.95 7.99
N ASP A 439 20.21 -10.83 8.52
CA ASP A 439 21.07 -10.51 9.65
C ASP A 439 22.07 -9.39 9.30
N TYR A 440 22.56 -9.34 8.07
CA TYR A 440 23.36 -8.21 7.59
C TYR A 440 22.59 -6.89 7.66
N VAL A 441 21.33 -6.85 7.21
CA VAL A 441 20.47 -5.66 7.28
C VAL A 441 20.14 -5.27 8.73
N ARG A 442 19.84 -6.24 9.60
CA ARG A 442 19.58 -6.00 11.03
C ARG A 442 20.69 -5.22 11.72
N HIS A 443 21.94 -5.56 11.42
CA HIS A 443 23.12 -4.89 11.99
C HIS A 443 23.38 -3.48 11.42
N LYS A 444 22.53 -2.96 10.53
CA LYS A 444 22.61 -1.58 10.01
C LYS A 444 21.72 -0.59 10.76
N ARG A 445 21.00 -1.05 11.78
CA ARG A 445 20.17 -0.19 12.62
C ARG A 445 20.98 0.94 13.26
N PHE A 446 20.38 2.11 13.37
CA PHE A 446 20.91 3.23 14.14
C PHE A 446 20.81 2.96 15.64
N ARG A 447 21.47 3.80 16.44
CA ARG A 447 21.37 3.75 17.90
C ARG A 447 19.95 3.98 18.42
N SER A 448 19.12 4.72 17.68
CA SER A 448 17.71 4.93 18.01
C SER A 448 16.85 3.67 17.86
N GLY A 449 17.35 2.62 17.19
CA GLY A 449 16.55 1.48 16.74
C GLY A 449 15.97 1.63 15.33
N ASN A 450 16.02 2.83 14.74
CA ASN A 450 15.56 3.06 13.36
C ASN A 450 16.56 2.49 12.33
N TYR A 451 16.18 2.48 11.05
CA TYR A 451 17.02 1.99 9.96
C TYR A 451 17.35 3.10 8.93
N PRO A 452 18.55 3.07 8.34
CA PRO A 452 18.94 4.01 7.29
C PRO A 452 18.09 3.79 6.03
N SER A 453 17.97 4.83 5.19
CA SER A 453 17.29 4.68 3.90
C SER A 453 18.04 3.73 2.96
N SER A 454 19.38 3.81 3.00
CA SER A 454 20.33 3.03 2.19
C SER A 454 21.60 2.79 3.00
N LEU A 455 22.38 1.77 2.65
CA LEU A 455 23.59 1.38 3.39
C LEU A 455 24.65 2.49 3.52
N SER A 456 24.66 3.45 2.60
CA SER A 456 25.56 4.61 2.61
C SER A 456 25.00 5.84 3.32
N ASN A 457 23.76 5.79 3.82
CA ASN A 457 23.13 6.93 4.47
C ASN A 457 23.25 6.83 5.99
N GLU A 458 23.82 7.86 6.62
CA GLU A 458 24.03 7.93 8.06
C GLU A 458 22.99 8.82 8.77
N THR A 459 22.03 9.41 8.04
CA THR A 459 21.01 10.31 8.63
C THR A 459 19.79 9.54 9.14
N ASP A 460 19.56 9.58 10.45
CA ASP A 460 18.44 8.92 11.12
C ASP A 460 17.19 9.83 11.20
N ARG A 461 16.44 9.93 10.11
CA ARG A 461 15.32 10.88 10.01
C ARG A 461 14.05 10.39 9.31
N LEU A 462 14.10 9.23 8.66
CA LEU A 462 12.96 8.68 7.94
C LEU A 462 12.34 7.57 8.77
N VAL A 463 11.08 7.76 9.15
CA VAL A 463 10.27 6.77 9.89
C VAL A 463 9.06 6.48 9.01
N HIS A 464 9.31 5.86 7.86
CA HIS A 464 8.32 5.59 6.83
C HIS A 464 8.30 4.09 6.47
N TRP A 465 7.19 3.62 5.90
CA TRP A 465 7.16 2.29 5.29
C TRP A 465 8.20 2.15 4.17
N CYS A 466 8.32 3.17 3.30
CA CYS A 466 9.30 3.10 2.22
C CYS A 466 10.76 3.06 2.72
N HIS A 467 11.06 3.79 3.80
CA HIS A 467 12.40 3.93 4.38
C HIS A 467 12.34 4.12 5.90
N GLY A 468 12.88 3.17 6.66
CA GLY A 468 12.96 3.20 8.11
C GLY A 468 12.30 2.00 8.79
N ALA A 469 12.20 2.08 10.11
CA ALA A 469 11.59 1.05 10.97
C ALA A 469 10.21 0.57 10.50
N PRO A 470 9.25 1.44 10.05
CA PRO A 470 7.93 0.96 9.64
C PRO A 470 7.94 0.03 8.44
N GLY A 471 8.96 0.09 7.57
CA GLY A 471 9.12 -0.88 6.49
C GLY A 471 9.87 -2.14 6.91
N VAL A 472 10.93 -1.97 7.70
CA VAL A 472 11.84 -3.06 8.10
C VAL A 472 11.17 -4.03 9.07
N ILE A 473 10.27 -3.54 9.93
CA ILE A 473 9.53 -4.37 10.90
C ILE A 473 8.83 -5.57 10.27
N HIS A 474 8.26 -5.42 9.07
CA HIS A 474 7.57 -6.52 8.38
C HIS A 474 8.52 -7.66 8.00
N MET A 475 9.73 -7.34 7.52
CA MET A 475 10.77 -8.33 7.27
C MET A 475 11.17 -9.05 8.56
N LEU A 476 11.33 -8.32 9.68
CA LEU A 476 11.69 -8.90 10.98
C LEU A 476 10.60 -9.84 11.51
N MET A 477 9.34 -9.42 11.46
CA MET A 477 8.19 -10.27 11.84
C MET A 477 8.11 -11.54 10.97
N GLN A 478 8.35 -11.41 9.67
CA GLN A 478 8.36 -12.56 8.77
C GLN A 478 9.55 -13.48 9.03
N ALA A 479 10.73 -12.93 9.30
CA ALA A 479 11.92 -13.69 9.68
C ALA A 479 11.68 -14.47 10.99
N TYR A 480 11.04 -13.85 11.99
CA TYR A 480 10.63 -14.58 13.19
C TYR A 480 9.65 -15.71 12.88
N LYS A 481 8.65 -15.47 12.02
CA LYS A 481 7.68 -16.51 11.61
C LYS A 481 8.36 -17.70 10.94
N VAL A 482 9.38 -17.48 10.10
CA VAL A 482 10.08 -18.51 9.33
C VAL A 482 11.17 -19.21 10.14
N PHE A 483 12.05 -18.44 10.80
CA PHE A 483 13.25 -18.98 11.45
C PHE A 483 13.09 -19.24 12.95
N LYS A 484 12.01 -18.74 13.57
CA LYS A 484 11.70 -18.92 15.00
C LYS A 484 12.81 -18.46 15.97
N GLU A 485 13.57 -17.43 15.59
CA GLU A 485 14.60 -16.84 16.45
C GLU A 485 14.14 -15.53 17.10
N GLU A 486 14.18 -15.49 18.42
CA GLU A 486 13.70 -14.34 19.23
C GLU A 486 14.36 -13.00 18.88
N LYS A 487 15.59 -13.02 18.37
CA LYS A 487 16.30 -11.80 17.94
C LYS A 487 15.51 -10.99 16.91
N TYR A 488 14.74 -11.66 16.05
CA TYR A 488 13.91 -11.01 15.04
C TYR A 488 12.68 -10.34 15.65
N LEU A 489 12.01 -11.03 16.58
CA LEU A 489 10.85 -10.48 17.28
C LEU A 489 11.27 -9.30 18.17
N LYS A 490 12.41 -9.42 18.87
CA LYS A 490 12.97 -8.33 19.68
C LYS A 490 13.22 -7.06 18.86
N ASP A 491 13.90 -7.18 17.71
CA ASP A 491 14.14 -6.03 16.84
C ASP A 491 12.82 -5.46 16.26
N ALA A 492 11.81 -6.30 16.01
CA ALA A 492 10.49 -5.83 15.57
C ALA A 492 9.78 -5.02 16.67
N MET A 493 9.90 -5.42 17.94
CA MET A 493 9.37 -4.66 19.08
C MET A 493 10.12 -3.33 19.25
N GLU A 494 11.44 -3.31 19.10
CA GLU A 494 12.25 -2.08 19.12
C GLU A 494 11.86 -1.13 17.96
N CYS A 495 11.63 -1.65 16.75
CA CYS A 495 11.04 -0.88 15.65
C CYS A 495 9.71 -0.25 16.06
N SER A 496 8.84 -1.00 16.74
CA SER A 496 7.54 -0.48 17.18
C SER A 496 7.67 0.68 18.16
N ASP A 497 8.69 0.69 19.02
CA ASP A 497 8.94 1.79 19.95
C ASP A 497 9.43 3.05 19.23
N VAL A 498 10.29 2.90 18.21
CA VAL A 498 10.66 4.01 17.31
C VAL A 498 9.43 4.60 16.63
N ILE A 499 8.55 3.75 16.10
CA ILE A 499 7.33 4.18 15.42
C ILE A 499 6.40 4.87 16.39
N TRP A 500 6.29 4.37 17.61
CA TRP A 500 5.46 5.00 18.64
C TRP A 500 5.96 6.40 18.97
N GLN A 501 7.27 6.59 19.13
CA GLN A 501 7.83 7.88 19.49
C GLN A 501 7.87 8.88 18.33
N ARG A 502 8.11 8.41 17.10
CA ARG A 502 8.50 9.25 15.94
C ARG A 502 7.61 9.08 14.71
N GLY A 503 6.52 8.31 14.82
CA GLY A 503 5.70 7.87 13.68
C GLY A 503 4.50 8.73 13.34
N LEU A 504 4.20 9.79 14.10
CA LEU A 504 3.19 10.79 13.74
C LEU A 504 3.83 11.84 12.82
N LEU A 505 3.62 11.72 11.51
CA LEU A 505 4.46 12.44 10.54
C LEU A 505 3.84 13.76 10.10
N ARG A 506 4.65 14.84 10.08
CA ARG A 506 4.30 16.13 9.46
C ARG A 506 4.12 16.02 7.94
N LYS A 507 4.61 14.93 7.35
CA LYS A 507 4.46 14.61 5.92
C LYS A 507 3.02 14.29 5.54
N GLY A 508 2.17 13.85 6.48
CA GLY A 508 0.77 13.57 6.25
C GLY A 508 0.32 12.19 6.75
N TYR A 509 -0.84 11.77 6.26
CA TYR A 509 -1.57 10.61 6.78
C TYR A 509 -1.59 9.40 5.83
N GLY A 510 -0.90 9.47 4.68
CA GLY A 510 -0.85 8.37 3.71
C GLY A 510 -0.17 7.10 4.24
N ILE A 511 -0.08 6.06 3.42
CA ILE A 511 0.48 4.75 3.83
C ILE A 511 1.97 4.58 3.47
N CYS A 512 2.49 5.22 2.43
CA CYS A 512 3.90 5.05 2.05
C CYS A 512 4.85 5.68 3.09
N HIS A 513 4.45 6.84 3.61
CA HIS A 513 5.25 7.70 4.49
C HIS A 513 4.37 8.69 5.25
N GLY A 514 3.27 8.18 5.80
CA GLY A 514 2.34 8.93 6.64
C GLY A 514 1.92 8.12 7.87
N THR A 515 1.16 8.76 8.76
CA THR A 515 0.74 8.15 10.02
C THR A 515 -0.04 6.84 9.82
N ALA A 516 -0.92 6.74 8.83
CA ALA A 516 -1.68 5.51 8.58
C ALA A 516 -0.78 4.32 8.25
N GLY A 517 0.23 4.54 7.40
CA GLY A 517 1.22 3.51 7.04
C GLY A 517 2.02 3.02 8.23
N ASN A 518 2.39 3.94 9.11
CA ASN A 518 3.08 3.62 10.35
C ASN A 518 2.17 2.86 11.34
N GLY A 519 0.87 3.17 11.36
CA GLY A 519 -0.12 2.48 12.17
C GLY A 519 -0.26 0.99 11.83
N TYR A 520 -0.08 0.63 10.56
CA TYR A 520 -0.08 -0.77 10.13
C TYR A 520 1.00 -1.61 10.81
N SER A 521 2.17 -1.04 11.11
CA SER A 521 3.23 -1.77 11.82
C SER A 521 2.76 -2.33 13.17
N PHE A 522 1.89 -1.58 13.86
CA PHE A 522 1.30 -2.04 15.11
C PHE A 522 0.22 -3.11 14.91
N LEU A 523 -0.61 -3.00 13.88
CA LEU A 523 -1.59 -4.03 13.55
C LEU A 523 -0.89 -5.36 13.22
N SER A 524 0.15 -5.32 12.40
CA SER A 524 0.93 -6.50 12.03
C SER A 524 1.63 -7.14 13.23
N LEU A 525 2.16 -6.32 14.16
CA LEU A 525 2.80 -6.82 15.38
C LEU A 525 1.77 -7.37 16.38
N TYR A 526 0.59 -6.76 16.48
CA TYR A 526 -0.54 -7.30 17.24
C TYR A 526 -0.96 -8.67 16.71
N HIS A 527 -1.05 -8.86 15.39
CA HIS A 527 -1.38 -10.17 14.82
C HIS A 527 -0.40 -11.25 15.26
N LEU A 528 0.88 -10.91 15.27
CA LEU A 528 1.95 -11.84 15.60
C LEU A 528 1.99 -12.17 17.10
N THR A 529 1.80 -11.17 17.96
CA THR A 529 2.05 -11.29 19.42
C THR A 529 0.77 -11.49 20.23
N GLN A 530 -0.38 -11.05 19.70
CA GLN A 530 -1.64 -10.89 20.42
C GLN A 530 -1.56 -9.95 21.64
N ASP A 531 -0.48 -9.15 21.74
CA ASP A 531 -0.31 -8.16 22.80
C ASP A 531 -1.14 -6.91 22.50
N LYS A 532 -2.11 -6.64 23.38
CA LYS A 532 -3.05 -5.52 23.27
C LYS A 532 -2.36 -4.15 23.26
N LYS A 533 -1.13 -4.04 23.76
CA LYS A 533 -0.31 -2.81 23.62
C LYS A 533 -0.24 -2.34 22.17
N TYR A 534 -0.02 -3.26 21.23
CA TYR A 534 0.12 -2.89 19.83
C TYR A 534 -1.23 -2.52 19.20
N LEU A 535 -2.31 -3.21 19.56
CA LEU A 535 -3.65 -2.80 19.11
C LEU A 535 -4.01 -1.41 19.65
N TYR A 536 -3.69 -1.12 20.91
CA TYR A 536 -3.86 0.22 21.50
C TYR A 536 -3.11 1.28 20.70
N ARG A 537 -1.82 1.06 20.40
CA ARG A 537 -1.00 2.00 19.62
C ARG A 537 -1.57 2.22 18.21
N ALA A 538 -2.06 1.15 17.56
CA ALA A 538 -2.76 1.25 16.28
C ALA A 538 -4.02 2.12 16.37
N CYS A 539 -4.85 1.93 17.41
CA CYS A 539 -6.04 2.76 17.66
C CYS A 539 -5.68 4.23 17.92
N LYS A 540 -4.57 4.53 18.59
CA LYS A 540 -4.13 5.92 18.81
C LYS A 540 -3.63 6.58 17.52
N PHE A 541 -2.98 5.82 16.64
CA PHE A 541 -2.66 6.30 15.30
C PHE A 541 -3.93 6.50 14.44
N ALA A 542 -4.95 5.67 14.63
CA ALA A 542 -6.26 5.86 14.00
C ALA A 542 -6.97 7.11 14.55
N GLU A 543 -6.91 7.36 15.86
CA GLU A 543 -7.42 8.57 16.51
C GLU A 543 -6.78 9.83 15.93
N TRP A 544 -5.45 9.83 15.72
CA TRP A 544 -4.76 10.90 15.00
C TRP A 544 -5.31 11.10 13.57
N CYS A 545 -5.59 10.01 12.84
CA CYS A 545 -6.19 10.06 11.50
C CYS A 545 -7.66 10.49 11.50
N LEU A 546 -8.40 10.39 12.61
CA LEU A 546 -9.77 10.94 12.70
C LEU A 546 -9.76 12.48 12.59
N GLU A 547 -8.66 13.10 12.96
CA GLU A 547 -8.39 14.54 12.81
C GLU A 547 -7.65 14.86 11.50
N TYR A 548 -7.91 14.09 10.43
CA TYR A 548 -7.34 14.31 9.10
C TYR A 548 -7.48 15.77 8.66
N GLY A 549 -6.34 16.43 8.41
CA GLY A 549 -6.26 17.81 7.96
C GLY A 549 -6.12 18.86 9.07
N ALA A 550 -6.28 18.49 10.34
CA ALA A 550 -6.24 19.43 11.46
C ALA A 550 -4.82 19.77 11.95
N HIS A 551 -3.82 18.95 11.64
CA HIS A 551 -2.48 19.02 12.24
C HIS A 551 -1.48 19.93 11.50
N GLY A 552 -1.90 20.61 10.43
CA GLY A 552 -0.99 21.39 9.58
C GLY A 552 -0.01 20.53 8.77
N CYS A 553 -0.38 19.29 8.47
CA CYS A 553 0.41 18.39 7.61
C CYS A 553 0.54 18.94 6.19
N ARG A 554 1.61 18.54 5.49
CA ARG A 554 1.77 18.84 4.06
C ARG A 554 0.69 18.13 3.23
N ILE A 555 0.26 18.77 2.15
CA ILE A 555 -0.64 18.16 1.16
C ILE A 555 0.21 17.24 0.26
N PRO A 556 -0.18 15.96 0.06
CA PRO A 556 0.54 15.04 -0.82
C PRO A 556 0.48 15.45 -2.30
N ASP A 557 1.43 15.00 -3.12
CA ASP A 557 1.45 15.27 -4.58
C ASP A 557 0.24 14.64 -5.30
N ARG A 558 -0.26 13.51 -4.76
CA ARG A 558 -1.49 12.84 -5.18
C ARG A 558 -2.43 12.70 -3.98
N PRO A 559 -3.17 13.77 -3.59
CA PRO A 559 -3.89 13.87 -2.32
C PRO A 559 -4.94 12.81 -2.06
N TYR A 560 -5.46 12.17 -3.11
CA TYR A 560 -6.55 11.20 -3.03
C TYR A 560 -6.09 9.76 -3.30
N SER A 561 -4.81 9.57 -3.62
CA SER A 561 -4.28 8.26 -3.98
C SER A 561 -4.14 7.31 -2.81
N LEU A 562 -3.99 6.02 -3.11
CA LEU A 562 -3.82 4.98 -2.10
C LEU A 562 -2.52 5.16 -1.31
N PHE A 563 -1.36 5.32 -1.96
CA PHE A 563 -0.09 5.31 -1.24
C PHE A 563 0.31 6.64 -0.60
N GLU A 564 -0.13 7.76 -1.16
CA GLU A 564 0.26 9.09 -0.66
C GLU A 564 -0.89 9.82 0.05
N GLY A 565 -2.12 9.51 -0.33
CA GLY A 565 -3.27 10.34 -0.05
C GLY A 565 -4.34 9.74 0.86
N MET A 566 -5.53 10.32 0.74
CA MET A 566 -6.70 10.04 1.56
C MET A 566 -7.18 8.59 1.46
N ALA A 567 -7.09 7.96 0.28
CA ALA A 567 -7.47 6.57 0.12
C ALA A 567 -6.69 5.63 1.04
N GLY A 568 -5.40 5.90 1.26
CA GLY A 568 -4.58 5.14 2.21
C GLY A 568 -5.02 5.31 3.67
N ALA A 569 -5.38 6.52 4.06
CA ALA A 569 -5.91 6.78 5.41
C ALA A 569 -7.25 6.08 5.63
N ILE A 570 -8.16 6.12 4.64
CA ILE A 570 -9.44 5.40 4.68
C ILE A 570 -9.20 3.89 4.78
N HIS A 571 -8.25 3.36 3.99
CA HIS A 571 -7.91 1.94 4.01
C HIS A 571 -7.48 1.50 5.42
N PHE A 572 -6.55 2.23 6.05
CA PHE A 572 -6.12 1.97 7.42
C PHE A 572 -7.27 2.05 8.43
N LEU A 573 -8.08 3.10 8.37
CA LEU A 573 -9.24 3.25 9.26
C LEU A 573 -10.23 2.08 9.10
N SER A 574 -10.44 1.58 7.88
CA SER A 574 -11.28 0.41 7.65
C SER A 574 -10.71 -0.86 8.28
N ASP A 575 -9.39 -1.03 8.26
CA ASP A 575 -8.71 -2.17 8.87
C ASP A 575 -8.71 -2.14 10.40
N ILE A 576 -8.77 -0.95 11.00
CA ILE A 576 -8.96 -0.80 12.46
C ILE A 576 -10.32 -1.37 12.90
N LEU A 577 -11.33 -1.39 12.03
CA LEU A 577 -12.64 -1.98 12.33
C LEU A 577 -12.61 -3.51 12.37
N ALA A 578 -11.63 -4.14 11.72
CA ALA A 578 -11.48 -5.59 11.63
C ALA A 578 -10.00 -5.98 11.82
N PRO A 579 -9.43 -5.67 13.00
CA PRO A 579 -7.99 -5.72 13.21
C PRO A 579 -7.47 -7.11 12.91
N GLU A 580 -8.14 -8.21 13.26
CA GLU A 580 -7.69 -9.59 13.04
C GLU A 580 -7.46 -9.96 11.56
N THR A 581 -8.06 -9.20 10.64
CA THR A 581 -7.94 -9.42 9.20
C THR A 581 -7.16 -8.33 8.48
N SER A 582 -6.69 -7.31 9.20
CA SER A 582 -6.00 -6.15 8.64
C SER A 582 -4.70 -6.51 7.94
N ARG A 583 -4.37 -5.83 6.85
CA ARG A 583 -3.12 -6.05 6.11
C ARG A 583 -2.64 -4.75 5.49
N PHE A 584 -1.34 -4.48 5.57
CA PHE A 584 -0.75 -3.37 4.82
C PHE A 584 -1.03 -3.60 3.31
N PRO A 585 -1.76 -2.70 2.62
CA PRO A 585 -2.23 -2.95 1.27
C PRO A 585 -1.08 -3.02 0.27
N ALA A 586 -1.22 -3.92 -0.72
CA ALA A 586 -0.24 -4.11 -1.79
C ALA A 586 1.18 -4.48 -1.28
N PHE A 587 1.27 -5.08 -0.08
CA PHE A 587 2.52 -5.57 0.50
C PHE A 587 2.30 -6.80 1.38
N GLU A 588 1.40 -6.75 2.38
CA GLU A 588 1.08 -7.92 3.20
C GLU A 588 0.07 -8.84 2.51
N LEU A 589 0.33 -10.14 2.54
CA LEU A 589 -0.51 -11.17 1.94
C LEU A 589 -1.39 -11.85 2.98
N ALA A 590 -2.49 -12.46 2.53
CA ALA A 590 -3.31 -13.29 3.39
C ALA A 590 -2.52 -14.48 3.95
N PRO A 591 -2.73 -14.87 5.21
CA PRO A 591 -2.33 -16.22 5.62
C PRO A 591 -3.06 -17.23 4.72
N PRO A 592 -2.42 -18.35 4.34
CA PRO A 592 -3.08 -19.39 3.57
C PRO A 592 -4.34 -19.83 4.30
N GLN A 593 -5.46 -19.96 3.58
CA GLN A 593 -6.62 -20.63 4.14
C GLN A 593 -6.17 -22.03 4.53
N ARG A 594 -6.12 -22.33 5.84
CA ARG A 594 -5.98 -23.72 6.28
C ARG A 594 -7.16 -24.45 5.70
N ASP A 595 -6.91 -25.49 4.91
CA ASP A 595 -7.94 -26.40 4.45
C ASP A 595 -8.81 -26.73 5.67
N ARG A 596 -10.04 -26.21 5.65
CA ARG A 596 -11.06 -26.69 6.56
C ARG A 596 -11.23 -28.14 6.12
N LYS A 597 -10.64 -29.08 6.86
CA LYS A 597 -11.05 -30.47 6.79
C LYS A 597 -12.56 -30.44 7.03
N ILE A 598 -13.30 -30.63 5.94
CA ILE A 598 -14.75 -30.85 5.94
C ILE A 598 -15.02 -32.14 6.69
#